data_AF-A0A6P2DGQ6-F1
#
_entry.id   AF-A0A6P2DGQ6-F1
#
_cell.length_a   1.000
_cell.length_b   1.000
_cell.length_c   1.000
_cell.angle_alpha   90.00
_cell.angle_beta   90.00
_cell.angle_gamma   90.00
#
_symmetry.space_group_name_H-M   'P 1'
#
loop_
_entity.id
_entity.type
_entity.pdbx_description
1 polymer ?
#
loop_
_entity_poly.entity_id
_entity_poly.type
_entity_poly.pdbx_seq_one_letter_code
_entity_poly.pdbx_strand_id
1 'polypeptide(L)'
;MIPKECKRFAEVDFLIAVVSAHAPREKSIRHGHPSTLHLWWARRPLVACRSMLLALLLPDPADPLCPPAFKSKSRELLPLTGCRDAGGTDISLRRALLKFIGDFANWDNAGVEVYLKVGRGLVKAAHPEEDPLVVDPFAGGGSIPLEALRLGCEAFASDLNPVACLINKVLLEDIPRHWPDLAERMHDASEKVKKAAAAELAAYYPPDADGAKPIAYLWARTVRCESSGCGAEIPLVKSFWLSKKQGQPRALRAVAFKRVTDDQPPSVRIEVFEPRDT
;
A
#
# COMPACT_ATOMS: atom_id res chain seq x y z
N MET A 1 20.93 -11.81 26.28
CA MET A 1 19.50 -12.03 25.95
C MET A 1 18.57 -11.15 26.78
N ILE A 2 17.39 -10.78 26.28
CA ILE A 2 16.36 -10.07 27.06
C ILE A 2 15.62 -11.08 27.94
N PRO A 3 15.50 -10.82 29.27
CA PRO A 3 14.73 -11.71 30.16
C PRO A 3 13.30 -11.91 29.68
N LYS A 4 12.74 -13.10 29.87
CA LYS A 4 11.38 -13.45 29.43
C LYS A 4 10.32 -12.53 30.05
N GLU A 5 10.55 -12.11 31.29
CA GLU A 5 9.66 -11.26 32.07
C GLU A 5 9.87 -9.76 31.80
N CYS A 6 10.92 -9.38 31.06
CA CYS A 6 11.15 -8.00 30.65
C CYS A 6 10.12 -7.61 29.58
N LYS A 7 9.30 -6.60 29.87
CA LYS A 7 8.26 -6.14 28.96
C LYS A 7 8.84 -5.58 27.67
N ARG A 8 8.12 -5.80 26.58
CA ARG A 8 8.33 -5.18 25.26
C ARG A 8 7.49 -3.93 25.12
N PHE A 9 7.85 -3.05 24.19
CA PHE A 9 7.05 -1.86 23.92
C PHE A 9 5.60 -2.20 23.60
N ALA A 10 5.35 -3.26 22.81
CA ALA A 10 3.99 -3.70 22.47
C ALA A 10 3.09 -3.99 23.69
N GLU A 11 3.68 -4.25 24.87
CA GLU A 11 2.95 -4.53 26.12
C GLU A 11 2.77 -3.29 27.01
N VAL A 12 3.46 -2.19 26.71
CA VAL A 12 3.54 -1.01 27.58
C VAL A 12 2.99 0.25 26.89
N ASP A 13 3.44 0.52 25.66
CA ASP A 13 3.05 1.71 24.91
C ASP A 13 3.30 1.54 23.40
N PHE A 14 2.41 2.09 22.58
CA PHE A 14 2.52 2.05 21.13
C PHE A 14 1.98 3.35 20.52
N LEU A 15 2.74 3.96 19.60
CA LEU A 15 2.39 5.23 18.96
C LEU A 15 1.30 5.08 17.88
N ILE A 16 0.12 4.59 18.27
CA ILE A 16 -0.97 4.30 17.34
C ILE A 16 -1.38 5.51 16.51
N ALA A 17 -1.40 6.72 17.09
CA ALA A 17 -1.77 7.94 16.38
C ALA A 17 -0.77 8.30 15.26
N VAL A 18 0.53 8.22 15.56
CA VAL A 18 1.60 8.54 14.59
C VAL A 18 1.63 7.51 13.47
N VAL A 19 1.60 6.22 13.81
CA VAL A 19 1.56 5.12 12.85
C VAL A 19 0.31 5.21 11.96
N SER A 20 -0.85 5.52 12.55
CA SER A 20 -2.10 5.66 11.81
C SER A 20 -2.12 6.87 10.88
N ALA A 21 -1.39 7.95 11.19
CA ALA A 21 -1.28 9.10 10.30
C ALA A 21 -0.46 8.77 9.03
N HIS A 22 0.52 7.88 9.13
CA HIS A 22 1.36 7.46 8.00
C HIS A 22 0.68 6.41 7.09
N ALA A 23 -0.14 5.52 7.64
CA ALA A 23 -0.73 4.41 6.88
C ALA A 23 -1.62 4.82 5.66
N PRO A 24 -2.46 5.88 5.71
CA PRO A 24 -3.22 6.34 4.55
C PRO A 24 -2.35 6.82 3.39
N ARG A 25 -1.22 7.47 3.72
CA ARG A 25 -0.28 7.98 2.71
C ARG A 25 0.36 6.84 1.91
N GLU A 26 0.62 5.70 2.54
CA GLU A 26 1.18 4.52 1.86
C GLU A 26 0.28 4.05 0.69
N LYS A 27 -1.05 4.17 0.84
CA LYS A 27 -2.03 3.78 -0.19
C LYS A 27 -2.00 4.66 -1.45
N SER A 28 -1.49 5.89 -1.34
CA SER A 28 -1.40 6.82 -2.47
C SER A 28 -0.05 6.76 -3.19
N ILE A 29 0.92 5.99 -2.69
CA ILE A 29 2.22 5.83 -3.35
C ILE A 29 2.05 5.06 -4.65
N ARG A 30 2.61 5.61 -5.74
CA ARG A 30 2.50 5.06 -7.10
C ARG A 30 3.84 4.59 -7.70
N HIS A 31 4.95 4.79 -6.99
CA HIS A 31 6.28 4.38 -7.44
C HIS A 31 7.10 3.83 -6.27
N GLY A 32 7.89 2.79 -6.52
CA GLY A 32 8.86 2.23 -5.57
C GLY A 32 8.28 1.50 -4.36
N HIS A 33 6.96 1.31 -4.31
CA HIS A 33 6.27 0.64 -3.20
C HIS A 33 5.85 -0.78 -3.61
N PRO A 34 5.89 -1.81 -2.73
CA PRO A 34 5.50 -3.17 -3.11
C PRO A 34 4.08 -3.32 -3.69
N SER A 35 3.15 -2.41 -3.37
CA SER A 35 1.82 -2.39 -4.00
C SER A 35 1.83 -2.06 -5.49
N THR A 36 2.90 -1.45 -6.01
CA THR A 36 3.05 -1.13 -7.43
C THR A 36 3.64 -2.29 -8.22
N LEU A 37 4.19 -3.31 -7.56
CA LEU A 37 4.62 -4.56 -8.19
C LEU A 37 3.42 -5.47 -8.48
N HIS A 38 2.58 -5.69 -7.46
CA HIS A 38 1.34 -6.45 -7.60
C HIS A 38 0.31 -6.00 -6.56
N LEU A 39 -0.94 -5.83 -7.00
CA LEU A 39 -2.04 -5.51 -6.10
C LEU A 39 -2.42 -6.75 -5.28
N TRP A 40 -2.27 -6.68 -3.96
CA TRP A 40 -2.76 -7.69 -3.04
C TRP A 40 -3.90 -7.12 -2.19
N TRP A 41 -5.07 -7.75 -2.24
CA TRP A 41 -6.33 -7.20 -1.68
C TRP A 41 -6.28 -6.94 -0.17
N ALA A 42 -5.41 -7.63 0.56
CA ALA A 42 -5.27 -7.51 2.01
C ALA A 42 -3.82 -7.20 2.43
N ARG A 43 -3.07 -6.40 1.65
CA ARG A 43 -1.70 -6.04 2.04
C ARG A 43 -1.73 -5.16 3.29
N ARG A 44 -1.06 -5.61 4.37
CA ARG A 44 -0.89 -4.82 5.59
C ARG A 44 0.02 -3.62 5.31
N PRO A 45 -0.27 -2.43 5.84
CA PRO A 45 0.61 -1.27 5.70
C PRO A 45 2.01 -1.59 6.22
N LEU A 46 3.04 -1.35 5.43
CA LEU A 46 4.44 -1.51 5.79
C LEU A 46 4.82 -0.65 6.99
N VAL A 47 4.24 0.55 7.06
CA VAL A 47 4.34 1.46 8.22
C VAL A 47 3.97 0.71 9.51
N ALA A 48 2.81 0.03 9.52
CA ALA A 48 2.31 -0.67 10.70
C ALA A 48 3.16 -1.92 11.02
N CYS A 49 3.54 -2.69 10.00
CA CYS A 49 4.39 -3.86 10.18
C CYS A 49 5.75 -3.50 10.79
N ARG A 50 6.43 -2.47 10.28
CA ARG A 50 7.73 -2.03 10.80
C ARG A 50 7.65 -1.56 12.25
N SER A 51 6.68 -0.70 12.56
CA SER A 51 6.53 -0.17 13.91
C SER A 51 6.17 -1.26 14.91
N MET A 52 5.29 -2.20 14.53
CA MET A 52 4.92 -3.32 15.39
C MET A 52 6.09 -4.29 15.60
N LEU A 53 6.87 -4.59 14.55
CA LEU A 53 8.08 -5.41 14.70
C LEU A 53 9.08 -4.78 15.67
N LEU A 54 9.36 -3.48 15.56
CA LEU A 54 10.20 -2.79 16.54
C LEU A 54 9.59 -2.84 17.95
N ALA A 55 8.27 -2.67 18.07
CA ALA A 55 7.61 -2.71 19.37
C ALA A 55 7.65 -4.09 20.04
N LEU A 56 7.66 -5.18 19.25
CA LEU A 56 7.77 -6.55 19.73
C LEU A 56 9.23 -6.94 20.03
N LEU A 57 10.18 -6.48 19.20
CA LEU A 57 11.58 -6.89 19.29
C LEU A 57 12.34 -6.11 20.36
N LEU A 58 11.96 -4.87 20.65
CA LEU A 58 12.70 -4.01 21.58
C LEU A 58 12.12 -4.09 23.01
N PRO A 59 12.97 -4.23 24.05
CA PRO A 59 12.53 -4.17 25.43
C PRO A 59 12.22 -2.73 25.83
N ASP A 60 11.28 -2.55 26.75
CA ASP A 60 11.02 -1.25 27.34
C ASP A 60 12.18 -0.83 28.27
N PRO A 61 12.88 0.28 28.02
CA PRO A 61 14.02 0.71 28.85
C PRO A 61 13.65 1.03 30.30
N ALA A 62 12.38 1.32 30.60
CA ALA A 62 11.94 1.62 31.96
C ALA A 62 11.42 0.38 32.71
N ASP A 63 11.46 -0.80 32.09
CA ASP A 63 11.34 -2.06 32.81
C ASP A 63 12.62 -2.31 33.64
N PRO A 64 12.51 -2.69 34.93
CA PRO A 64 13.67 -3.01 35.77
C PRO A 64 14.54 -4.14 35.21
N LEU A 65 13.97 -5.06 34.42
CA LEU A 65 14.66 -6.20 33.81
C LEU A 65 15.29 -5.87 32.45
N CYS A 66 15.15 -4.64 31.96
CA CYS A 66 15.71 -4.25 30.67
C CYS A 66 17.26 -4.28 30.71
N PRO A 67 17.92 -4.99 29.77
CA PRO A 67 19.36 -5.14 29.78
C PRO A 67 20.12 -3.80 29.76
N PRO A 68 21.08 -3.56 30.68
CA PRO A 68 21.87 -2.32 30.71
C PRO A 68 22.63 -2.05 29.40
N ALA A 69 23.12 -3.11 28.75
CA ALA A 69 23.81 -3.01 27.46
C ALA A 69 22.88 -2.47 26.34
N PHE A 70 21.62 -2.90 26.31
CA PHE A 70 20.63 -2.36 25.37
C PHE A 70 20.38 -0.87 25.61
N LYS A 71 20.23 -0.46 26.88
CA LYS A 71 20.06 0.95 27.24
C LYS A 71 21.25 1.77 26.76
N SER A 72 22.47 1.38 27.13
CA SER A 72 23.71 2.07 26.72
C SER A 72 23.80 2.23 25.20
N LYS A 73 23.58 1.14 24.45
CA LYS A 73 23.65 1.18 22.98
C LYS A 73 22.54 2.03 22.36
N SER A 74 21.34 2.01 22.94
CA SER A 74 20.23 2.86 22.48
C SER A 74 20.56 4.35 22.64
N ARG A 75 21.20 4.76 23.75
CA ARG A 75 21.62 6.16 23.97
C ARG A 75 22.70 6.62 22.99
N GLU A 76 23.53 5.71 22.49
CA GLU A 76 24.52 5.97 21.44
C GLU A 76 23.88 6.16 20.06
N LEU A 77 22.90 5.31 19.70
CA LEU A 77 22.35 5.25 18.35
C LEU A 77 21.27 6.31 18.07
N LEU A 78 20.39 6.59 19.03
CA LEU A 78 19.23 7.47 18.83
C LEU A 78 19.56 8.92 18.42
N PRO A 79 20.65 9.55 18.89
CA PRO A 79 21.03 10.89 18.43
C PRO A 79 21.27 10.98 16.92
N LEU A 80 21.63 9.87 16.25
CA LEU A 80 21.89 9.84 14.81
C LEU A 80 20.64 10.12 13.97
N THR A 81 19.44 9.82 14.50
CA THR A 81 18.16 10.15 13.86
C THR A 81 17.48 11.38 14.45
N GLY A 82 18.25 12.23 15.15
CA GLY A 82 17.73 13.44 15.79
C GLY A 82 16.97 13.20 17.09
N CYS A 83 16.92 11.98 17.61
CA CYS A 83 16.31 11.65 18.91
C CYS A 83 17.30 11.91 20.06
N ARG A 84 17.63 13.18 20.30
CA ARG A 84 18.70 13.62 21.22
C ARG A 84 18.37 13.52 22.72
N ASP A 85 17.09 13.44 23.07
CA ASP A 85 16.62 13.41 24.48
C ASP A 85 16.83 12.04 25.18
N ALA A 86 17.57 11.14 24.53
CA ALA A 86 17.92 9.81 25.00
C ALA A 86 18.99 9.82 26.11
N GLY A 87 19.43 10.95 26.68
CA GLY A 87 20.55 10.99 27.64
C GLY A 87 20.19 10.99 29.13
N GLY A 88 18.93 11.25 29.49
CA GLY A 88 18.52 11.50 30.88
C GLY A 88 18.18 10.23 31.67
N THR A 89 16.90 9.90 31.73
CA THR A 89 16.35 8.79 32.51
C THR A 89 15.94 7.63 31.61
N ASP A 90 15.54 6.50 32.18
CA ASP A 90 14.95 5.40 31.41
C ASP A 90 13.60 5.79 30.80
N ILE A 91 12.86 6.70 31.45
CA ILE A 91 11.65 7.29 30.90
C ILE A 91 11.96 8.19 29.69
N SER A 92 13.04 8.99 29.75
CA SER A 92 13.44 9.80 28.58
C SER A 92 13.91 8.92 27.43
N LEU A 93 14.59 7.81 27.73
CA LEU A 93 14.96 6.80 26.74
C LEU A 93 13.74 6.13 26.10
N ARG A 94 12.72 5.77 26.90
CA ARG A 94 11.45 5.23 26.41
C ARG A 94 10.81 6.18 25.38
N ARG A 95 10.71 7.46 25.72
CA ARG A 95 10.15 8.49 24.83
C ARG A 95 10.97 8.65 23.54
N ALA A 96 12.30 8.64 23.65
CA ALA A 96 13.18 8.74 22.48
C ALA A 96 13.06 7.51 21.54
N LEU A 97 12.97 6.30 22.11
CA LEU A 97 12.73 5.08 21.33
C LEU A 97 11.35 5.08 20.66
N LEU A 98 10.29 5.48 21.38
CA LEU A 98 8.97 5.64 20.79
C LEU A 98 9.02 6.65 19.65
N LYS A 99 9.61 7.83 19.87
CA LYS A 99 9.78 8.84 18.81
C LYS A 99 10.49 8.26 17.60
N PHE A 100 11.60 7.53 17.78
CA PHE A 100 12.28 6.85 16.69
C PHE A 100 11.38 5.85 15.95
N ILE A 101 10.60 5.02 16.67
CA ILE A 101 9.65 4.07 16.06
C ILE A 101 8.60 4.82 15.22
N GLY A 102 8.11 5.96 15.71
CA GLY A 102 7.16 6.81 15.00
C GLY A 102 7.77 7.46 13.76
N ASP A 103 8.95 8.05 13.87
CA ASP A 103 9.68 8.67 12.75
C ASP A 103 10.04 7.62 11.69
N PHE A 104 10.51 6.45 12.14
CA PHE A 104 10.88 5.36 11.24
C PHE A 104 9.65 4.63 10.67
N ALA A 105 8.46 4.81 11.23
CA ALA A 105 7.22 4.33 10.61
C ALA A 105 7.02 4.99 9.23
N ASN A 106 7.44 6.25 9.06
CA ASN A 106 7.30 6.97 7.80
C ASN A 106 7.94 6.19 6.64
N TRP A 107 7.19 5.99 5.56
CA TRP A 107 7.68 5.33 4.35
C TRP A 107 8.91 6.02 3.76
N ASP A 108 8.94 7.35 3.78
CA ASP A 108 10.06 8.11 3.21
C ASP A 108 11.38 7.83 3.96
N ASN A 109 11.31 7.41 5.23
CA ASN A 109 12.45 7.04 6.04
C ASN A 109 12.84 5.55 5.90
N ALA A 110 11.99 4.73 5.26
CA ALA A 110 12.16 3.28 5.17
C ALA A 110 13.45 2.85 4.48
N GLY A 111 13.87 3.61 3.46
CA GLY A 111 15.08 3.36 2.68
C GLY A 111 16.28 4.21 3.11
N VAL A 112 16.13 5.08 4.12
CA VAL A 112 17.19 6.01 4.52
C VAL A 112 18.21 5.28 5.38
N GLU A 113 19.48 5.35 4.97
CA GLU A 113 20.59 4.58 5.56
C GLU A 113 20.72 4.77 7.08
N VAL A 114 20.57 5.99 7.59
CA VAL A 114 20.70 6.26 9.03
C VAL A 114 19.60 5.57 9.85
N TYR A 115 18.36 5.55 9.35
CA TYR A 115 17.25 4.87 10.02
C TYR A 115 17.41 3.35 9.97
N LEU A 116 17.88 2.81 8.84
CA LEU A 116 18.21 1.38 8.72
C LEU A 116 19.30 0.97 9.69
N LYS A 117 20.40 1.74 9.76
CA LYS A 117 21.52 1.49 10.68
C LYS A 117 21.07 1.52 12.14
N VAL A 118 20.31 2.54 12.53
CA VAL A 118 19.81 2.67 13.92
C VAL A 118 18.80 1.55 14.23
N GLY A 119 17.84 1.27 13.34
CA GLY A 119 16.86 0.20 13.54
C GLY A 119 17.51 -1.18 13.71
N ARG A 120 18.43 -1.54 12.81
CA ARG A 120 19.21 -2.79 12.89
C ARG A 120 20.09 -2.83 14.14
N GLY A 121 20.74 -1.71 14.48
CA GLY A 121 21.57 -1.59 15.68
C GLY A 121 20.78 -1.77 16.97
N LEU A 122 19.55 -1.24 17.04
CA LEU A 122 18.65 -1.44 18.18
C LEU A 122 18.19 -2.90 18.28
N VAL A 123 17.81 -3.53 17.17
CA VAL A 123 17.46 -4.96 17.15
C VAL A 123 18.65 -5.81 17.58
N LYS A 124 19.86 -5.54 17.07
CA LYS A 124 21.06 -6.28 17.47
C LYS A 124 21.44 -6.07 18.94
N ALA A 125 21.24 -4.86 19.47
CA ALA A 125 21.46 -4.58 20.89
C ALA A 125 20.45 -5.31 21.79
N ALA A 126 19.22 -5.50 21.32
CA ALA A 126 18.18 -6.27 21.98
C ALA A 126 18.45 -7.79 21.90
N HIS A 127 18.99 -8.26 20.77
CA HIS A 127 19.24 -9.66 20.47
C HIS A 127 20.72 -9.88 20.06
N PRO A 128 21.66 -9.86 21.02
CA PRO A 128 23.09 -9.84 20.71
C PRO A 128 23.64 -11.17 20.21
N GLU A 129 23.02 -12.29 20.60
CA GLU A 129 23.52 -13.65 20.34
C GLU A 129 23.18 -14.13 18.93
N GLU A 130 21.95 -13.88 18.48
CA GLU A 130 21.45 -14.30 17.17
C GLU A 130 20.49 -13.27 16.60
N ASP A 131 20.32 -13.29 15.28
CA ASP A 131 19.36 -12.42 14.62
C ASP A 131 17.95 -13.01 14.80
N PRO A 132 16.94 -12.22 15.22
CA PRO A 132 15.62 -12.76 15.49
C PRO A 132 14.97 -13.39 14.26
N LEU A 133 14.35 -14.56 14.42
CA LEU A 133 13.51 -15.16 13.38
C LEU A 133 12.07 -14.64 13.48
N VAL A 134 11.59 -13.99 12.42
CA VAL A 134 10.19 -13.57 12.26
C VAL A 134 9.48 -14.57 11.36
N VAL A 135 8.46 -15.24 11.91
CA VAL A 135 7.62 -16.19 11.17
C VAL A 135 6.27 -15.56 10.87
N ASP A 136 5.90 -15.47 9.59
CA ASP A 136 4.57 -15.06 9.14
C ASP A 136 3.91 -16.20 8.35
N PRO A 137 3.01 -16.99 8.99
CA PRO A 137 2.38 -18.13 8.33
C PRO A 137 1.26 -17.73 7.36
N PHE A 138 0.90 -16.45 7.29
CA PHE A 138 -0.16 -15.88 6.45
C PHE A 138 0.33 -14.61 5.75
N ALA A 139 1.47 -14.72 5.07
CA ALA A 139 2.26 -13.59 4.61
C ALA A 139 1.56 -12.72 3.56
N GLY A 140 0.64 -13.29 2.79
CA GLY A 140 -0.11 -12.61 1.75
C GLY A 140 0.80 -11.79 0.83
N GLY A 141 0.67 -10.46 0.89
CA GLY A 141 1.45 -9.53 0.07
C GLY A 141 2.91 -9.31 0.50
N GLY A 142 3.38 -9.96 1.57
CA GLY A 142 4.78 -9.98 2.02
C GLY A 142 5.24 -8.83 2.91
N SER A 143 4.31 -8.12 3.56
CA SER A 143 4.62 -6.92 4.34
C SER A 143 5.47 -7.19 5.59
N ILE A 144 5.08 -8.16 6.42
CA ILE A 144 5.81 -8.51 7.64
C ILE A 144 7.22 -9.04 7.33
N PRO A 145 7.41 -10.04 6.45
CA PRO A 145 8.74 -10.54 6.16
C PRO A 145 9.64 -9.48 5.49
N LEU A 146 9.08 -8.59 4.65
CA LEU A 146 9.86 -7.48 4.08
C LEU A 146 10.42 -6.54 5.17
N GLU A 147 9.57 -6.11 6.12
CA GLU A 147 10.02 -5.23 7.18
C GLU A 147 10.95 -5.94 8.19
N ALA A 148 10.77 -7.25 8.41
CA ALA A 148 11.68 -8.06 9.21
C ALA A 148 13.10 -8.06 8.60
N LEU A 149 13.23 -8.38 7.31
CA LEU A 149 14.52 -8.33 6.61
C LEU A 149 15.11 -6.91 6.62
N ARG A 150 14.28 -5.87 6.50
CA ARG A 150 14.73 -4.48 6.58
C ARG A 150 15.37 -4.17 7.94
N LEU A 151 14.83 -4.72 9.02
CA LEU A 151 15.33 -4.59 10.39
C LEU A 151 16.49 -5.53 10.74
N GLY A 152 16.95 -6.36 9.80
CA GLY A 152 18.05 -7.30 10.02
C GLY A 152 17.63 -8.57 10.76
N CYS A 153 16.35 -8.90 10.75
CA CYS A 153 15.84 -10.19 11.24
C CYS A 153 15.98 -11.25 10.15
N GLU A 154 16.01 -12.52 10.55
CA GLU A 154 15.65 -13.62 9.65
C GLU A 154 14.13 -13.64 9.45
N ALA A 155 13.67 -14.07 8.28
CA ALA A 155 12.25 -14.12 7.97
C ALA A 155 11.86 -15.46 7.32
N PHE A 156 10.82 -16.09 7.87
CA PHE A 156 10.14 -17.22 7.25
C PHE A 156 8.70 -16.84 6.94
N ALA A 157 8.33 -16.90 5.66
CA ALA A 157 7.00 -16.54 5.18
C ALA A 157 6.35 -17.74 4.50
N SER A 158 5.12 -18.05 4.90
CA SER A 158 4.29 -19.02 4.20
C SER A 158 2.92 -18.45 3.88
N ASP A 159 2.27 -19.01 2.87
CA ASP A 159 0.87 -18.75 2.56
C ASP A 159 0.30 -19.98 1.85
N LEU A 160 -1.01 -20.20 1.98
CA LEU A 160 -1.69 -21.24 1.23
C LEU A 160 -1.86 -20.84 -0.24
N ASN A 161 -1.94 -19.53 -0.52
CA ASN A 161 -2.17 -19.02 -1.85
C ASN A 161 -0.87 -19.01 -2.67
N PRO A 162 -0.78 -19.75 -3.80
CA PRO A 162 0.43 -19.78 -4.61
C PRO A 162 0.81 -18.42 -5.20
N VAL A 163 -0.16 -17.52 -5.41
CA VAL A 163 0.09 -16.14 -5.85
C VAL A 163 0.80 -15.35 -4.74
N ALA A 164 0.39 -15.51 -3.47
CA ALA A 164 1.09 -14.89 -2.34
C ALA A 164 2.53 -15.41 -2.25
N CYS A 165 2.74 -16.72 -2.35
CA CYS A 165 4.08 -17.31 -2.35
C CYS A 165 4.96 -16.73 -3.47
N LEU A 166 4.43 -16.59 -4.69
CA LEU A 166 5.16 -15.98 -5.80
C LEU A 166 5.49 -14.51 -5.53
N ILE A 167 4.53 -13.72 -5.02
CA ILE A 167 4.77 -12.31 -4.65
C ILE A 167 5.91 -12.21 -3.64
N ASN A 168 5.90 -13.05 -2.60
CA ASN A 168 6.95 -13.06 -1.58
C ASN A 168 8.30 -13.45 -2.18
N LYS A 169 8.36 -14.48 -3.01
CA LYS A 169 9.61 -14.91 -3.66
C LYS A 169 10.21 -13.82 -4.53
N VAL A 170 9.39 -13.18 -5.37
CA VAL A 170 9.84 -12.07 -6.21
C VAL A 170 10.29 -10.88 -5.36
N LEU A 171 9.49 -10.49 -4.37
CA LEU A 171 9.74 -9.31 -3.54
C LEU A 171 10.98 -9.45 -2.64
N LEU A 172 11.14 -10.62 -2.01
CA LEU A 172 12.12 -10.83 -0.93
C LEU A 172 13.40 -11.49 -1.43
N GLU A 173 13.35 -12.26 -2.52
CA GLU A 173 14.52 -12.96 -3.06
C GLU A 173 14.92 -12.46 -4.44
N ASP A 174 14.01 -12.48 -5.42
CA ASP A 174 14.43 -12.27 -6.81
C ASP A 174 14.81 -10.81 -7.09
N ILE A 175 14.04 -9.84 -6.58
CA ILE A 175 14.37 -8.41 -6.73
C ILE A 175 15.73 -8.11 -6.09
N PRO A 176 15.99 -8.44 -4.80
CA PRO A 176 17.30 -8.16 -4.20
C PRO A 176 18.49 -8.87 -4.89
N ARG A 177 18.29 -10.06 -5.46
CA ARG A 177 19.38 -10.86 -6.06
C ARG A 177 19.65 -10.56 -7.53
N HIS A 178 18.62 -10.16 -8.27
CA HIS A 178 18.66 -10.09 -9.74
C HIS A 178 18.34 -8.71 -10.32
N TRP A 179 18.14 -7.70 -9.48
CA TRP A 179 18.04 -6.32 -9.96
C TRP A 179 19.41 -5.82 -10.48
N PRO A 180 19.49 -5.13 -11.64
CA PRO A 180 18.40 -4.66 -12.51
C PRO A 180 17.95 -5.63 -13.62
N ASP A 181 18.68 -6.71 -13.89
CA ASP A 181 18.41 -7.65 -14.99
C ASP A 181 16.97 -8.21 -14.98
N LEU A 182 16.42 -8.47 -13.79
CA LEU A 182 15.03 -8.89 -13.64
C LEU A 182 14.05 -7.86 -14.22
N ALA A 183 14.33 -6.56 -14.08
CA ALA A 183 13.50 -5.49 -14.60
C ALA A 183 13.44 -5.52 -16.13
N GLU A 184 14.59 -5.74 -16.78
CA GLU A 184 14.69 -5.85 -18.23
C GLU A 184 13.93 -7.08 -18.75
N ARG A 185 14.12 -8.23 -18.10
CA ARG A 185 13.38 -9.46 -18.45
C ARG A 185 11.87 -9.30 -18.28
N MET A 186 11.44 -8.64 -17.21
CA MET A 186 10.03 -8.34 -16.96
C MET A 186 9.47 -7.38 -18.03
N HIS A 187 10.25 -6.39 -18.44
CA HIS A 187 9.88 -5.50 -19.53
C HIS A 187 9.66 -6.27 -20.83
N ASP A 188 10.61 -7.12 -21.24
CA ASP A 188 10.50 -7.93 -22.45
C ASP A 188 9.32 -8.90 -22.43
N ALA A 189 9.10 -9.57 -21.30
CA ALA A 189 7.95 -10.44 -21.11
C ALA A 189 6.64 -9.64 -21.21
N SER A 190 6.59 -8.44 -20.61
CA SER A 190 5.41 -7.58 -20.66
C SER A 190 5.08 -7.13 -22.08
N GLU A 191 6.09 -6.81 -22.91
CA GLU A 191 5.87 -6.41 -24.29
C GLU A 191 5.34 -7.56 -25.16
N LYS A 192 5.84 -8.79 -24.93
CA LYS A 192 5.31 -9.99 -25.59
C LYS A 192 3.85 -10.23 -25.24
N VAL A 193 3.50 -10.15 -23.95
CA VAL A 193 2.12 -10.32 -23.47
C VAL A 193 1.22 -9.22 -24.00
N LYS A 194 1.65 -7.95 -23.96
CA LYS A 194 0.89 -6.81 -24.51
C LYS A 194 0.61 -7.00 -26.00
N LYS A 195 1.61 -7.41 -26.79
CA LYS A 195 1.47 -7.65 -28.23
C LYS A 195 0.46 -8.78 -28.51
N ALA A 196 0.58 -9.90 -27.81
CA ALA A 196 -0.34 -11.04 -27.96
C ALA A 196 -1.77 -10.63 -27.57
N ALA A 197 -1.94 -10.01 -26.40
CA ALA A 197 -3.25 -9.54 -25.94
C ALA A 197 -3.87 -8.51 -26.89
N ALA A 198 -3.08 -7.59 -27.45
CA ALA A 198 -3.56 -6.63 -28.44
C ALA A 198 -4.08 -7.32 -29.71
N ALA A 199 -3.39 -8.36 -30.19
CA ALA A 199 -3.82 -9.10 -31.37
C ALA A 199 -5.10 -9.91 -31.11
N GLU A 200 -5.18 -10.62 -29.98
CA GLU A 200 -6.35 -11.43 -29.61
C GLU A 200 -7.59 -10.59 -29.37
N LEU A 201 -7.42 -9.42 -28.73
CA LEU A 201 -8.54 -8.57 -28.33
C LEU A 201 -8.99 -7.57 -29.40
N ALA A 202 -8.25 -7.43 -30.51
CA ALA A 202 -8.53 -6.44 -31.55
C ALA A 202 -9.94 -6.56 -32.15
N ALA A 203 -10.45 -7.78 -32.31
CA ALA A 203 -11.79 -8.01 -32.86
C ALA A 203 -12.91 -7.57 -31.91
N TYR A 204 -12.66 -7.59 -30.60
CA TYR A 204 -13.66 -7.24 -29.57
C TYR A 204 -13.61 -5.76 -29.20
N TYR A 205 -12.44 -5.15 -29.30
CA TYR A 205 -12.19 -3.75 -28.95
C TYR A 205 -11.50 -3.03 -30.11
N PRO A 206 -12.20 -2.91 -31.26
CA PRO A 206 -11.63 -2.24 -32.42
C PRO A 206 -11.35 -0.76 -32.10
N PRO A 207 -10.34 -0.16 -32.74
CA PRO A 207 -10.16 1.28 -32.69
C PRO A 207 -11.39 1.99 -33.29
N ASP A 208 -11.66 3.20 -32.79
CA ASP A 208 -12.66 4.08 -33.34
C ASP A 208 -12.23 4.58 -34.74
N ALA A 209 -13.17 5.19 -35.49
CA ALA A 209 -12.92 5.66 -36.85
C ALA A 209 -11.79 6.70 -36.96
N ASP A 210 -11.49 7.41 -35.87
CA ASP A 210 -10.40 8.38 -35.73
C ASP A 210 -9.08 7.76 -35.23
N GLY A 211 -9.05 6.43 -35.03
CA GLY A 211 -7.91 5.69 -34.51
C GLY A 211 -7.80 5.66 -32.98
N ALA A 212 -8.74 6.24 -32.24
CA ALA A 212 -8.73 6.18 -30.78
C ALA A 212 -8.96 4.75 -30.27
N LYS A 213 -8.30 4.38 -29.17
CA LYS A 213 -8.47 3.06 -28.54
C LYS A 213 -9.51 3.15 -27.41
N PRO A 214 -10.59 2.36 -27.44
CA PRO A 214 -11.53 2.28 -26.33
C PRO A 214 -10.84 1.77 -25.06
N ILE A 215 -10.87 2.57 -23.99
CA ILE A 215 -10.33 2.17 -22.68
C ILE A 215 -11.38 1.54 -21.77
N ALA A 216 -12.67 1.78 -22.04
CA ALA A 216 -13.79 1.24 -21.28
C ALA A 216 -15.08 1.26 -22.11
N TYR A 217 -15.93 0.27 -21.90
CA TYR A 217 -17.31 0.25 -22.39
C TYR A 217 -18.24 0.38 -21.18
N LEU A 218 -19.11 1.39 -21.20
CA LEU A 218 -20.09 1.61 -20.15
C LEU A 218 -21.45 1.07 -20.60
N TRP A 219 -22.05 0.25 -19.75
CA TRP A 219 -23.39 -0.27 -19.96
C TRP A 219 -24.24 -0.01 -18.71
N ALA A 220 -25.54 0.21 -18.91
CA ALA A 220 -26.50 0.42 -17.84
C ALA A 220 -27.78 -0.38 -18.13
N ARG A 221 -28.38 -0.94 -17.08
CA ARG A 221 -29.77 -1.45 -17.18
C ARG A 221 -30.71 -0.26 -17.38
N THR A 222 -31.76 -0.45 -18.16
CA THR A 222 -32.80 0.57 -18.36
C THR A 222 -34.10 0.16 -17.66
N VAL A 223 -34.90 1.16 -17.27
CA VAL A 223 -36.27 0.99 -16.78
C VAL A 223 -37.21 1.88 -17.58
N ARG A 224 -38.47 1.47 -17.74
CA ARG A 224 -39.48 2.31 -18.37
C ARG A 224 -40.02 3.32 -17.37
N CYS A 225 -40.17 4.57 -17.80
CA CYS A 225 -40.79 5.62 -17.02
C CYS A 225 -42.28 5.31 -16.80
N GLU A 226 -42.69 5.22 -15.55
CA GLU A 226 -44.06 4.89 -15.14
C GLU A 226 -45.01 6.11 -15.16
N SER A 227 -44.49 7.31 -15.44
CA SER A 227 -45.33 8.50 -15.54
C SER A 227 -46.32 8.38 -16.69
N SER A 228 -47.57 8.77 -16.44
CA SER A 228 -48.67 8.72 -17.42
C SER A 228 -48.27 9.41 -18.71
N GLY A 229 -48.34 8.68 -19.83
CA GLY A 229 -47.97 9.19 -21.15
C GLY A 229 -46.48 9.39 -21.39
N CYS A 230 -45.57 8.96 -20.51
CA CYS A 230 -44.14 9.00 -20.80
C CYS A 230 -43.64 7.70 -21.45
N GLY A 231 -43.40 6.65 -20.67
CA GLY A 231 -42.90 5.37 -21.20
C GLY A 231 -41.45 5.36 -21.70
N ALA A 232 -40.69 6.44 -21.50
CA ALA A 232 -39.28 6.54 -21.92
C ALA A 232 -38.38 5.53 -21.19
N GLU A 233 -37.34 5.02 -21.85
CA GLU A 233 -36.33 4.16 -21.22
C GLU A 233 -35.26 5.00 -20.53
N ILE A 234 -35.11 4.82 -19.22
CA ILE A 234 -34.20 5.58 -18.36
C ILE A 234 -33.05 4.68 -17.92
N PRO A 235 -31.78 5.06 -18.12
CA PRO A 235 -30.65 4.27 -17.66
C PRO A 235 -30.47 4.38 -16.14
N LEU A 236 -30.30 3.23 -15.50
CA LEU A 236 -29.96 3.11 -14.08
C LEU A 236 -28.45 3.24 -13.91
N VAL A 237 -27.98 4.47 -13.69
CA VAL A 237 -26.58 4.78 -13.44
C VAL A 237 -26.39 5.33 -12.02
N LYS A 238 -25.35 4.86 -11.32
CA LYS A 238 -24.99 5.38 -9.98
C LYS A 238 -24.44 6.79 -10.03
N SER A 239 -23.79 7.17 -11.14
CA SER A 239 -23.23 8.50 -11.34
C SER A 239 -23.23 8.85 -12.81
N PHE A 240 -23.52 10.12 -13.11
CA PHE A 240 -23.35 10.70 -14.43
C PHE A 240 -21.94 11.29 -14.64
N TRP A 241 -21.02 11.18 -13.67
CA TRP A 241 -19.64 11.65 -13.84
C TRP A 241 -18.76 10.60 -14.49
N LEU A 242 -18.09 10.96 -15.60
CA LEU A 242 -17.02 10.15 -16.20
C LEU A 242 -15.64 10.54 -15.65
N SER A 243 -15.39 11.84 -15.49
CA SER A 243 -14.16 12.40 -14.92
C SER A 243 -14.48 13.63 -14.09
N LYS A 244 -14.00 13.66 -12.85
CA LYS A 244 -14.00 14.85 -11.97
C LYS A 244 -12.61 15.50 -11.87
N LYS A 245 -11.68 15.10 -12.74
CA LYS A 245 -10.31 15.63 -12.71
C LYS A 245 -10.34 17.11 -13.08
N GLN A 246 -9.70 17.94 -12.25
CA GLN A 246 -9.57 19.38 -12.51
C GLN A 246 -8.92 19.62 -13.89
N GLY A 247 -9.49 20.53 -14.68
CA GLY A 247 -9.06 20.85 -16.04
C GLY A 247 -9.57 19.88 -17.14
N GLN A 248 -10.13 18.73 -16.77
CA GLN A 248 -10.73 17.77 -17.73
C GLN A 248 -12.00 17.12 -17.16
N PRO A 249 -13.02 17.90 -16.75
CA PRO A 249 -14.28 17.34 -16.31
C PRO A 249 -15.05 16.75 -17.50
N ARG A 250 -15.64 15.58 -17.29
CA ARG A 250 -16.50 14.91 -18.26
C ARG A 250 -17.69 14.31 -17.54
N ALA A 251 -18.89 14.58 -18.03
CA ALA A 251 -20.12 14.03 -17.50
C ALA A 251 -21.05 13.57 -18.61
N LEU A 252 -22.00 12.73 -18.24
CA LEU A 252 -23.09 12.23 -19.05
C LEU A 252 -24.33 13.08 -18.78
N ARG A 253 -25.10 13.39 -19.82
CA ARG A 253 -26.46 13.94 -19.66
C ARG A 253 -27.45 13.09 -20.45
N ALA A 254 -28.62 12.88 -19.87
CA ALA A 254 -29.75 12.28 -20.56
C ALA A 254 -30.48 13.37 -21.34
N VAL A 255 -30.50 13.25 -22.67
CA VAL A 255 -31.25 14.13 -23.58
C VAL A 255 -32.46 13.37 -24.06
N ALA A 256 -33.64 13.86 -23.68
CA ALA A 256 -34.91 13.30 -24.12
C ALA A 256 -35.30 13.89 -25.48
N PHE A 257 -35.62 13.03 -26.44
CA PHE A 257 -36.15 13.42 -27.74
C PHE A 257 -37.67 13.24 -27.71
N LYS A 258 -38.39 14.29 -28.13
CA LYS A 258 -39.84 14.26 -28.21
C LYS A 258 -40.30 13.19 -29.21
N ARG A 259 -41.50 12.68 -28.98
CA ARG A 259 -42.17 11.69 -29.82
C ARG A 259 -42.13 12.11 -31.29
N VAL A 260 -41.77 11.19 -32.17
CA VAL A 260 -41.82 11.39 -33.63
C VAL A 260 -43.25 11.14 -34.15
N THR A 261 -43.97 10.22 -33.51
CA THR A 261 -45.40 9.89 -33.74
C THR A 261 -46.07 9.61 -32.40
N ASP A 262 -47.39 9.75 -32.29
CA ASP A 262 -48.13 9.52 -31.03
C ASP A 262 -47.99 8.09 -30.48
N ASP A 263 -47.67 7.12 -31.35
CA ASP A 263 -47.52 5.70 -31.02
C ASP A 263 -46.13 5.31 -30.47
N GLN A 264 -45.16 6.24 -30.43
CA GLN A 264 -43.80 5.93 -29.96
C GLN A 264 -43.48 6.61 -28.62
N PRO A 265 -42.91 5.89 -27.63
CA PRO A 265 -42.41 6.51 -26.42
C PRO A 265 -41.24 7.46 -26.73
N PRO A 266 -41.00 8.49 -25.90
CA PRO A 266 -39.83 9.34 -26.02
C PRO A 266 -38.56 8.51 -25.93
N SER A 267 -37.56 8.81 -26.77
CA SER A 267 -36.25 8.17 -26.67
C SER A 267 -35.30 9.03 -25.85
N VAL A 268 -34.46 8.40 -25.04
CA VAL A 268 -33.39 9.06 -24.28
C VAL A 268 -32.07 8.71 -24.91
N ARG A 269 -31.27 9.71 -25.31
CA ARG A 269 -29.87 9.50 -25.69
C ARG A 269 -28.97 10.03 -24.58
N ILE A 270 -27.83 9.38 -24.43
CA ILE A 270 -26.80 9.80 -23.50
C ILE A 270 -25.74 10.54 -24.28
N GLU A 271 -25.47 11.77 -23.86
CA GLU A 271 -24.43 12.61 -24.44
C GLU A 271 -23.33 12.85 -23.42
N VAL A 272 -22.09 12.84 -23.90
CA VAL A 272 -20.94 13.29 -23.13
C VAL A 272 -20.83 14.80 -23.27
N PHE A 273 -20.68 15.52 -22.16
CA PHE A 273 -20.48 16.96 -22.16
C PHE A 273 -19.38 17.37 -21.16
N GLU A 274 -18.90 18.60 -21.32
CA GLU A 274 -18.00 19.28 -20.39
C GLU A 274 -18.82 20.15 -19.42
N PRO A 275 -18.90 19.80 -18.13
CA PRO A 275 -19.51 20.66 -17.12
C PRO A 275 -18.75 21.98 -17.06
N ARG A 276 -19.48 23.10 -17.15
CA ARG A 276 -18.92 24.41 -16.83
C ARG A 276 -18.83 24.53 -15.31
N ASP A 277 -17.76 25.13 -14.79
CA ASP A 277 -17.62 25.40 -13.36
C ASP A 277 -18.85 26.21 -12.89
N THR A 278 -19.70 25.57 -12.07
CA THR A 278 -20.79 26.22 -11.33
C THR A 278 -20.34 26.55 -9.93
#